data_AF-A0A2E0MAN8-F1
#
_entry.id   AF-A0A2E0MAN8-F1
#
_cell.length_a   1.000
_cell.length_b   1.000
_cell.length_c   1.000
_cell.angle_alpha   90.00
_cell.angle_beta   90.00
_cell.angle_gamma   90.00
#
_symmetry.space_group_name_H-M   'P 1'
#
loop_
_entity.id
_entity.type
_entity.pdbx_description
1 polymer ?
#
loop_
_entity_poly.entity_id
_entity_poly.type
_entity_poly.pdbx_seq_one_letter_code
_entity_poly.pdbx_strand_id
1 'polypeptide(L)'
;MEENSPLWFALREAGRRILSLGEILIEIPQQFHERWNRLILNMSDALPQRITFPSLLIGEYLIVKDLENKIILTNQEISESYETLWLPMKTNLVLPMLEQMCSELLLAGYPGCEGCGFRENEDVWNEILSRNNLLEFSQ
;
A
#
# COMPACT_ATOMS: atom_id res chain seq x y z
N MET A 1 -4.82 5.63 -14.75
CA MET A 1 -5.51 6.08 -13.52
C MET A 1 -5.54 7.59 -13.56
N GLU A 2 -6.66 8.22 -13.25
CA GLU A 2 -6.74 9.68 -13.17
C GLU A 2 -6.01 10.17 -11.91
N GLU A 3 -4.95 10.94 -12.09
CA GLU A 3 -4.21 11.57 -10.99
C GLU A 3 -5.15 12.48 -10.18
N ASN A 4 -4.94 12.52 -8.86
CA ASN A 4 -5.78 13.28 -7.92
C ASN A 4 -7.25 12.81 -7.82
N SER A 5 -7.61 11.65 -8.39
CA SER A 5 -8.88 11.01 -8.05
C SER A 5 -8.87 10.44 -6.62
N PRO A 6 -10.03 10.25 -5.96
CA PRO A 6 -10.09 9.65 -4.62
C PRO A 6 -9.38 8.30 -4.53
N LEU A 7 -9.52 7.49 -5.57
CA LEU A 7 -8.85 6.20 -5.70
C LEU A 7 -7.33 6.34 -5.86
N TRP A 8 -6.86 7.34 -6.60
CA TRP A 8 -5.43 7.63 -6.72
C TRP A 8 -4.81 7.96 -5.36
N PHE A 9 -5.48 8.78 -4.55
CA PHE A 9 -5.02 9.09 -3.18
C PHE A 9 -4.97 7.84 -2.29
N ALA A 10 -6.01 6.99 -2.33
CA ALA A 10 -6.05 5.76 -1.53
C ALA A 10 -4.96 4.76 -1.95
N LEU A 11 -4.73 4.58 -3.26
CA LEU A 11 -3.63 3.75 -3.78
C LEU A 11 -2.26 4.31 -3.39
N ARG A 12 -2.11 5.62 -3.42
CA ARG A 12 -0.89 6.29 -3.01
C ARG A 12 -0.60 6.05 -1.53
N GLU A 13 -1.61 6.15 -0.67
CA GLU A 13 -1.47 5.80 0.76
C GLU A 13 -1.18 4.31 0.97
N ALA A 14 -1.80 3.42 0.20
CA ALA A 14 -1.51 1.99 0.24
C ALA A 14 -0.03 1.72 -0.06
N GLY A 15 0.49 2.34 -1.11
CA GLY A 15 1.90 2.24 -1.49
C GLY A 15 2.81 2.82 -0.40
N ARG A 16 2.44 3.96 0.20
CA ARG A 16 3.17 4.54 1.33
C ARG A 16 3.29 3.55 2.50
N ARG A 17 2.17 2.93 2.91
CA ARG A 17 2.16 1.93 4.00
C ARG A 17 3.07 0.74 3.68
N ILE A 18 2.99 0.19 2.47
CA ILE A 18 3.83 -0.95 2.05
C ILE A 18 5.32 -0.58 2.06
N LEU A 19 5.66 0.61 1.54
CA LEU A 19 7.03 1.06 1.39
C LEU A 19 7.65 1.61 2.68
N SER A 20 6.86 2.04 3.65
CA SER A 20 7.37 2.66 4.89
C SER A 20 7.27 1.77 6.12
N LEU A 21 6.28 0.88 6.17
CA LEU A 21 6.13 -0.06 7.30
C LEU A 21 7.08 -1.23 7.08
N GLY A 22 8.02 -1.40 8.02
CA GLY A 22 9.14 -2.35 7.96
C GLY A 22 8.72 -3.79 7.70
N GLU A 23 8.40 -4.52 8.76
CA GLU A 23 7.98 -5.91 8.67
C GLU A 23 6.44 -5.97 8.66
N ILE A 24 5.90 -6.34 7.50
CA ILE A 24 4.46 -6.51 7.28
C ILE A 24 4.22 -7.81 6.51
N LEU A 25 3.03 -8.36 6.67
CA LEU A 25 2.58 -9.56 5.98
C LEU A 25 1.62 -9.17 4.86
N ILE A 26 1.89 -9.60 3.64
CA ILE A 26 1.07 -9.30 2.46
C ILE A 26 0.49 -10.62 1.95
N GLU A 27 -0.80 -10.81 2.16
CA GLU A 27 -1.56 -11.93 1.62
C GLU A 27 -2.13 -11.51 0.26
N ILE A 28 -1.80 -12.25 -0.79
CA ILE A 28 -2.24 -12.02 -2.17
C ILE A 28 -2.36 -13.33 -2.95
N PRO A 29 -3.13 -13.37 -4.07
CA PRO A 29 -3.20 -14.54 -4.92
C PRO A 29 -1.84 -14.95 -5.49
N GLN A 30 -1.59 -16.26 -5.50
CA GLN A 30 -0.31 -16.86 -5.91
C GLN A 30 0.19 -16.36 -7.28
N GLN A 31 -0.71 -16.10 -8.23
CA GLN A 31 -0.39 -15.58 -9.56
C GLN A 31 0.33 -14.22 -9.57
N PHE A 32 0.26 -13.45 -8.48
CA PHE A 32 0.96 -12.16 -8.34
C PHE A 32 2.28 -12.25 -7.58
N HIS A 33 2.58 -13.40 -6.95
CA HIS A 33 3.75 -13.55 -6.06
C HIS A 33 5.07 -13.26 -6.78
N GLU A 34 5.25 -13.70 -8.02
CA GLU A 34 6.50 -13.44 -8.76
C GLU A 34 6.74 -11.93 -8.93
N ARG A 35 5.70 -11.18 -9.32
CA ARG A 35 5.80 -9.73 -9.52
C ARG A 35 6.03 -8.99 -8.20
N TRP A 36 5.33 -9.40 -7.14
CA TRP A 36 5.48 -8.78 -5.83
C TRP A 36 6.81 -9.12 -5.14
N ASN A 37 7.36 -10.32 -5.36
CA ASN A 37 8.73 -10.64 -4.95
C ASN A 37 9.74 -9.73 -5.66
N ARG A 38 9.57 -9.46 -6.96
CA ARG A 38 10.42 -8.50 -7.67
C ARG A 38 10.28 -7.08 -7.10
N LEU A 39 9.08 -6.65 -6.75
CA LEU A 39 8.88 -5.37 -6.08
C LEU A 39 9.64 -5.30 -4.74
N ILE A 40 9.55 -6.34 -3.91
CA ILE A 40 10.26 -6.42 -2.63
C ILE A 40 11.79 -6.41 -2.83
N LEU A 41 12.30 -7.09 -3.86
CA LEU A 41 13.72 -7.02 -4.23
C LEU A 41 14.12 -5.60 -4.64
N ASN A 42 13.32 -4.93 -5.48
CA ASN A 42 13.56 -3.54 -5.87
C ASN A 42 13.53 -2.60 -4.65
N MET A 43 12.66 -2.85 -3.67
CA MET A 43 12.66 -2.11 -2.41
C MET A 43 13.99 -2.28 -1.66
N SER A 44 14.55 -3.49 -1.63
CA SER A 44 15.84 -3.78 -0.98
C SER A 44 16.98 -3.02 -1.64
N ASP A 45 16.99 -2.93 -2.98
CA ASP A 45 18.01 -2.20 -3.71
C ASP A 45 17.88 -0.69 -3.50
N ALA A 46 16.65 -0.17 -3.47
CA ALA A 46 16.37 1.26 -3.32
C ALA A 46 16.52 1.77 -1.87
N LEU A 47 16.36 0.91 -0.86
CA LEU A 47 16.34 1.27 0.56
C LEU A 47 17.44 0.53 1.34
N PRO A 48 18.73 0.80 1.08
CA PRO A 48 19.84 0.03 1.65
C PRO A 48 19.97 0.11 3.17
N GLN A 49 19.37 1.13 3.81
CA GLN A 49 19.36 1.30 5.27
C GLN A 49 18.31 0.43 5.95
N ARG A 50 17.40 -0.18 5.19
CA ARG A 50 16.27 -0.95 5.72
C ARG A 50 16.68 -2.40 5.95
N ILE A 51 16.37 -2.90 7.15
CA ILE A 51 16.78 -4.24 7.62
C ILE A 51 15.65 -5.27 7.56
N THR A 52 14.40 -4.83 7.49
CA THR A 52 13.22 -5.69 7.43
C THR A 52 12.35 -5.33 6.24
N PHE A 53 11.78 -6.34 5.59
CA PHE A 53 10.98 -6.19 4.37
C PHE A 53 9.66 -6.95 4.48
N PRO A 54 8.67 -6.61 3.65
CA PRO A 54 7.41 -7.35 3.60
C PRO A 54 7.62 -8.83 3.28
N SER A 55 6.79 -9.68 3.85
CA SER A 55 6.70 -11.10 3.52
C SER A 55 5.40 -11.41 2.77
N LEU A 56 5.44 -12.35 1.82
CA LEU A 56 4.27 -12.76 1.05
C LEU A 56 3.65 -14.05 1.60
N LEU A 57 2.33 -14.08 1.63
CA LEU A 57 1.53 -15.29 1.83
C LEU A 57 0.52 -15.47 0.70
N ILE A 58 0.10 -16.71 0.50
CA ILE A 58 -0.97 -17.04 -0.44
C ILE A 58 -2.31 -16.70 0.21
N GLY A 59 -3.11 -15.88 -0.47
CA GLY A 59 -4.48 -15.52 -0.09
C GLY A 59 -5.35 -15.28 -1.32
N GLU A 60 -6.62 -14.94 -1.12
CA GLU A 60 -7.57 -14.68 -2.21
C GLU A 60 -7.70 -13.19 -2.56
N TYR A 61 -7.45 -12.32 -1.58
CA TYR A 61 -7.61 -10.87 -1.66
C TYR A 61 -6.29 -10.19 -1.33
N LEU A 62 -6.21 -8.87 -1.52
CA LEU A 62 -5.16 -8.06 -0.94
C LEU A 62 -5.50 -7.84 0.54
N ILE A 63 -4.72 -8.45 1.43
CA ILE A 63 -4.74 -8.16 2.86
C ILE A 63 -3.32 -7.88 3.30
N VAL A 64 -3.11 -6.73 3.96
CA VAL A 64 -1.83 -6.44 4.61
C VAL A 64 -2.03 -6.36 6.10
N LYS A 65 -1.15 -7.03 6.83
CA LYS A 65 -1.14 -7.05 8.29
C LYS A 65 0.17 -6.54 8.85
N ASP A 66 0.09 -5.89 9.99
CA ASP A 66 1.25 -5.55 10.80
C ASP A 66 1.75 -6.75 11.63
N LEU A 67 2.76 -6.49 12.47
CA LEU A 67 3.36 -7.49 13.38
C LEU A 67 2.40 -8.01 14.45
N GLU A 68 1.35 -7.26 14.76
CA GLU A 68 0.30 -7.66 15.73
C GLU A 68 -0.84 -8.41 15.03
N ASN A 69 -0.66 -8.76 13.75
CA ASN A 69 -1.65 -9.43 12.91
C ASN A 69 -2.93 -8.60 12.70
N LYS A 70 -2.86 -7.27 12.89
CA LYS A 70 -3.96 -6.35 12.62
C LYS A 70 -3.98 -5.97 11.15
N ILE A 71 -5.17 -5.95 10.54
CA ILE A 71 -5.34 -5.61 9.13
C ILE A 71 -5.21 -4.08 8.96
N ILE A 72 -4.18 -3.66 8.23
CA ILE A 72 -3.89 -2.24 7.99
C ILE A 72 -4.26 -1.78 6.58
N LEU A 73 -4.46 -2.73 5.65
CA LEU A 73 -4.89 -2.47 4.28
C LEU A 73 -5.69 -3.68 3.77
N THR A 74 -6.83 -3.44 3.13
CA THR A 74 -7.60 -4.49 2.46
C THR A 74 -8.37 -3.96 1.26
N ASN A 75 -8.59 -4.84 0.27
CA ASN A 75 -9.52 -4.58 -0.83
C ASN A 75 -10.85 -5.36 -0.72
N GLN A 76 -11.07 -6.06 0.39
CA GLN A 76 -12.34 -6.75 0.66
C GLN A 76 -13.45 -5.74 0.99
N GLU A 77 -14.61 -6.23 1.42
CA GLU A 77 -15.71 -5.38 1.91
C GLU A 77 -15.22 -4.41 3.00
N ILE A 78 -15.94 -3.29 3.14
CA ILE A 78 -15.60 -2.22 4.08
C ILE A 78 -15.32 -2.81 5.47
N SER A 79 -14.07 -2.66 5.93
CA SER A 79 -13.69 -2.97 7.31
C SER A 79 -14.44 -2.02 8.25
N GLU A 80 -14.99 -2.51 9.36
CA GLU A 80 -15.58 -1.64 10.39
C GLU A 80 -14.54 -0.73 11.06
N SER A 81 -13.25 -1.09 10.98
CA SER A 81 -12.16 -0.27 11.51
C SER A 81 -11.75 0.82 10.51
N TYR A 82 -11.68 2.06 11.01
CA TYR A 82 -11.12 3.21 10.29
C TYR A 82 -9.59 3.29 10.35
N GLU A 83 -8.93 2.36 11.05
CA GLU A 83 -7.47 2.26 11.03
C GLU A 83 -6.99 1.43 9.82
N THR A 84 -7.89 0.62 9.26
CA THR A 84 -7.66 -0.15 8.04
C THR A 84 -7.94 0.71 6.81
N LEU A 85 -6.92 0.88 5.96
CA LEU A 85 -7.09 1.49 4.64
C LEU A 85 -7.94 0.57 3.74
N TRP A 86 -9.01 1.10 3.17
CA TRP A 86 -9.87 0.37 2.26
C TRP A 86 -9.64 0.74 0.80
N LEU A 87 -9.48 -0.27 -0.06
CA LEU A 87 -9.41 -0.12 -1.51
C LEU A 87 -10.61 -0.82 -2.18
N PRO A 88 -11.65 -0.08 -2.61
CA PRO A 88 -12.89 -0.66 -3.15
C PRO A 88 -12.74 -1.19 -4.58
N MET A 89 -11.88 -2.20 -4.77
CA MET A 89 -11.51 -2.68 -6.09
C MET A 89 -11.24 -4.17 -6.11
N LYS A 90 -11.60 -4.83 -7.21
CA LYS A 90 -11.32 -6.24 -7.44
C LYS A 90 -9.80 -6.52 -7.35
N THR A 91 -9.45 -7.65 -6.74
CA THR A 91 -8.06 -8.05 -6.47
C THR A 91 -7.18 -8.05 -7.73
N ASN A 92 -7.73 -8.49 -8.86
CA ASN A 92 -7.02 -8.54 -10.13
C ASN A 92 -6.75 -7.17 -10.78
N LEU A 93 -7.43 -6.12 -10.33
CA LEU A 93 -7.21 -4.74 -10.77
C LEU A 93 -6.35 -3.96 -9.78
N VAL A 94 -6.61 -4.12 -8.47
CA VAL A 94 -5.92 -3.35 -7.43
C VAL A 94 -4.44 -3.72 -7.32
N LEU A 95 -4.09 -4.99 -7.48
CA LEU A 95 -2.70 -5.45 -7.31
C LEU A 95 -1.76 -4.88 -8.37
N PRO A 96 -2.07 -4.93 -9.69
CA PRO A 96 -1.25 -4.25 -10.69
C PRO A 96 -1.14 -2.74 -10.48
N MET A 97 -2.22 -2.07 -10.07
CA MET A 97 -2.22 -0.62 -9.84
C MET A 97 -1.37 -0.25 -8.62
N LEU A 98 -1.46 -1.05 -7.55
CA LEU A 98 -0.69 -0.85 -6.33
C LEU A 98 0.80 -1.13 -6.56
N GLU A 99 1.14 -2.18 -7.30
CA GLU A 99 2.52 -2.46 -7.73
C GLU A 99 3.12 -1.30 -8.52
N GLN A 100 2.36 -0.74 -9.47
CA GLN A 100 2.77 0.43 -10.23
C GLN A 100 2.99 1.64 -9.30
N MET A 101 2.05 1.94 -8.41
CA MET A 101 2.17 3.05 -7.46
C MET A 101 3.39 2.89 -6.54
N CYS A 102 3.64 1.69 -6.02
CA CYS A 102 4.85 1.41 -5.23
C CYS A 102 6.13 1.66 -6.06
N SER A 103 6.14 1.26 -7.32
CA SER A 103 7.29 1.45 -8.20
C SER A 103 7.53 2.94 -8.50
N GLU A 104 6.47 3.70 -8.78
CA GLU A 104 6.53 5.16 -8.99
C GLU A 104 7.04 5.88 -7.73
N LEU A 105 6.61 5.44 -6.55
CA LEU A 105 7.08 5.99 -5.28
C LEU A 105 8.55 5.71 -5.03
N LEU A 106 8.99 4.47 -5.24
CA LEU A 106 10.41 4.11 -5.12
C LEU A 106 11.27 4.92 -6.09
N LEU A 107 10.83 5.08 -7.34
CA LEU A 107 11.53 5.90 -8.35
C LEU A 107 11.60 7.37 -7.96
N ALA A 108 10.59 7.89 -7.28
CA ALA A 108 10.57 9.24 -6.71
C ALA A 108 11.43 9.37 -5.43
N GLY A 109 12.07 8.29 -4.98
CA GLY A 109 12.90 8.26 -3.77
C GLY A 109 12.12 8.11 -2.47
N TYR A 110 10.89 7.59 -2.53
CA TYR A 110 10.07 7.31 -1.34
C TYR A 110 10.27 5.88 -0.81
N PRO A 111 10.30 5.67 0.52
CA PRO A 111 10.38 6.71 1.56
C PRO A 111 11.75 7.38 1.53
N GLY A 112 11.77 8.69 1.81
CA GLY A 112 13.02 9.44 1.85
C GLY A 112 14.04 8.82 2.81
N CYS A 113 15.32 8.95 2.47
CA CYS A 113 16.42 8.54 3.33
C CYS A 113 16.45 9.33 4.64
N GLU A 114 16.85 8.66 5.73
CA GLU A 114 17.17 9.35 6.99
C GLU A 114 18.26 10.39 6.75
N GLY A 115 17.99 11.65 7.12
CA GLY A 115 18.89 12.80 6.88
C GLY A 115 18.59 13.60 5.60
N CYS A 116 17.66 13.16 4.76
CA CYS A 116 17.31 13.83 3.50
C CYS A 116 16.11 14.81 3.63
N GLY A 117 15.70 15.12 4.87
CA GLY A 117 14.76 16.22 5.19
C GLY A 117 13.27 15.92 5.08
N PHE A 118 12.85 14.66 4.92
CA PHE A 118 11.47 14.35 4.54
C PHE A 118 10.80 13.30 5.44
N ARG A 119 10.34 13.71 6.64
CA ARG A 119 9.40 12.90 7.46
C ARG A 119 8.40 13.70 8.29
N GLU A 120 8.60 15.00 8.53
CA GLU A 120 7.78 15.74 9.52
C GLU A 120 6.48 16.36 8.97
N ASN A 121 6.30 16.47 7.65
CA ASN A 121 5.18 17.22 7.04
C ASN A 121 4.16 16.36 6.28
N GLU A 122 4.09 15.05 6.53
CA GLU A 122 3.07 14.21 5.88
C GLU A 122 1.79 14.18 6.70
N ASP A 123 0.70 14.64 6.10
CA ASP A 123 -0.61 14.65 6.75
C ASP A 123 -1.05 13.24 7.15
N VAL A 124 -1.66 13.14 8.33
CA VAL A 124 -2.22 11.88 8.83
C VAL A 124 -3.38 11.47 7.92
N TRP A 125 -3.34 10.23 7.44
CA TRP A 125 -4.39 9.68 6.59
C TRP A 125 -5.76 9.69 7.30
N ASN A 126 -6.77 10.26 6.65
CA ASN A 126 -8.16 10.27 7.12
C ASN A 126 -9.00 9.25 6.34
N GLU A 127 -9.14 8.06 6.91
CA GLU A 127 -9.88 6.96 6.29
C GLU A 127 -11.36 7.28 6.09
N ILE A 128 -11.99 7.97 7.04
CA ILE A 128 -13.42 8.34 6.95
C ILE A 128 -13.65 9.23 5.72
N LEU A 129 -12.82 10.26 5.55
CA LEU A 129 -12.90 11.16 4.42
C LEU A 129 -12.61 10.42 3.10
N SER A 130 -11.61 9.54 3.08
CA SER A 130 -11.29 8.76 1.89
C SER A 130 -12.46 7.87 1.46
N ARG A 131 -13.08 7.13 2.39
CA ARG A 131 -14.23 6.28 2.09
C ARG A 131 -15.40 7.09 1.55
N ASN A 132 -15.71 8.24 2.14
CA ASN A 132 -16.76 9.12 1.65
C ASN A 132 -16.48 9.57 0.21
N ASN A 133 -15.27 10.07 -0.07
CA ASN A 133 -14.88 10.50 -1.41
C ASN A 133 -14.92 9.37 -2.44
N LEU A 134 -14.53 8.14 -2.06
CA LEU A 134 -14.56 6.96 -2.92
C LEU A 134 -15.99 6.54 -3.26
N LEU A 135 -16.90 6.57 -2.27
CA LEU A 135 -18.30 6.24 -2.47
C LEU A 135 -19.00 7.27 -3.36
N GLU A 136 -18.77 8.56 -3.13
CA GLU A 136 -19.31 9.65 -3.96
C GLU A 136 -18.82 9.60 -5.40
N PHE A 137 -17.55 9.25 -5.62
CA PHE A 137 -16.96 9.16 -6.97
C PHE A 137 -17.41 7.90 -7.75
N SER A 138 -17.93 6.89 -7.06
CA SER A 138 -18.44 5.66 -7.67
C SER A 138 -19.90 5.74 -8.14
N GLN A 139 -20.58 6.86 -7.88
CA GLN A 139 -21.95 7.19 -8.32
C GLN A 139 -21.95 7.97 -9.63
#